data_AF-A0ABD5DGC1-F1
#
_entry.id   AF-A0ABD5DGC1-F1
#
_cell.length_a   1.000
_cell.length_b   1.000
_cell.length_c   1.000
_cell.angle_alpha   90.00
_cell.angle_beta   90.00
_cell.angle_gamma   90.00
#
_symmetry.space_group_name_H-M   'P 1'
#
loop_
_entity.id
_entity.type
_entity.pdbx_description
1 polymer ?
#
loop_
_entity_poly.entity_id
_entity_poly.type
_entity_poly.pdbx_seq_one_letter_code
_entity_poly.pdbx_strand_id
1 'polypeptide(L)'
;YENMLKSVRRNFADVSLEDMTSGTDARRLFTTNEVVPGMFTRQAWEGGIQQAIDKAASSRREEIDWVLSDSRKTMSTDLSPEALKARLTRRY
;
A
#
# COMPACT_ATOMS: atom_id res chain seq x y z
N TYR A 1 7.32 -1.13 -3.96
CA TYR A 1 6.62 -0.39 -2.90
C TYR A 1 6.48 1.09 -3.26
N GLU A 2 7.56 1.87 -3.35
CA GLU A 2 7.50 3.30 -3.73
C GLU A 2 6.75 3.58 -5.03
N ASN A 3 7.04 2.83 -6.10
CA ASN A 3 6.36 3.02 -7.39
C ASN A 3 4.86 2.68 -7.33
N MET A 4 4.49 1.70 -6.51
CA MET A 4 3.09 1.32 -6.27
C MET A 4 2.37 2.43 -5.49
N LEU A 5 2.99 2.96 -4.45
CA LEU A 5 2.44 4.10 -3.69
C LEU A 5 2.28 5.34 -4.58
N LYS A 6 3.25 5.65 -5.45
CA LYS A 6 3.17 6.76 -6.40
C LYS A 6 2.03 6.62 -7.40
N SER A 7 1.75 5.40 -7.88
CA SER A 7 0.65 5.18 -8.83
C SER A 7 -0.71 5.36 -8.17
N VAL A 8 -0.85 4.99 -6.90
CA VAL A 8 -2.12 5.05 -6.18
C VAL A 8 -2.38 6.44 -5.58
N ARG A 9 -1.34 7.19 -5.22
CA ARG A 9 -1.45 8.57 -4.69
C ARG A 9 -2.27 9.51 -5.57
N ARG A 10 -2.29 9.30 -6.90
CA ARG A 10 -3.06 10.14 -7.84
C ARG A 10 -4.58 9.97 -7.70
N ASN A 11 -5.03 8.90 -7.05
CA ASN A 11 -6.45 8.53 -6.99
C ASN A 11 -7.11 8.91 -5.66
N PHE A 12 -6.33 9.30 -4.64
CA PHE A 12 -6.84 9.59 -3.31
C PHE A 12 -6.31 10.96 -2.85
N ALA A 13 -7.22 11.92 -2.69
CA ALA A 13 -6.90 13.25 -2.21
C ALA A 13 -6.54 13.23 -0.72
N ASP A 14 -5.66 14.14 -0.32
CA ASP A 14 -5.28 14.31 1.08
C ASP A 14 -6.50 14.69 1.94
N VAL A 15 -6.54 14.16 3.16
CA VAL A 15 -7.67 14.30 4.09
C VAL A 15 -7.27 15.28 5.19
N SER A 16 -8.07 16.34 5.35
CA SER A 16 -7.89 17.31 6.42
C SER A 16 -8.58 16.89 7.72
N LEU A 17 -8.24 17.54 8.83
CA LEU A 17 -8.93 17.32 10.11
C LEU A 17 -10.46 17.51 9.99
N GLU A 18 -10.89 18.47 9.19
CA GLU A 18 -12.30 18.79 8.97
C GLU A 18 -13.04 17.66 8.23
N ASP A 19 -12.37 17.04 7.26
CA ASP A 19 -12.90 15.87 6.55
C ASP A 19 -13.02 14.66 7.49
N MET A 20 -12.07 14.50 8.43
CA MET A 20 -12.10 13.42 9.43
C MET A 20 -13.18 13.62 10.49
N THR A 21 -13.57 14.87 10.78
CA THR A 21 -14.57 15.19 11.82
C THR A 21 -15.99 15.24 11.28
N SER A 22 -16.21 14.78 10.04
CA SER A 22 -17.52 14.73 9.37
C SER A 22 -18.25 16.08 9.39
N GLY A 23 -17.51 17.18 9.29
CA GLY A 23 -18.07 18.54 9.36
C GLY A 23 -18.47 19.02 10.77
N THR A 24 -18.16 18.24 11.82
CA THR A 24 -18.20 18.75 13.19
C THR A 24 -17.06 19.76 13.35
N ASP A 25 -17.37 20.94 13.87
CA ASP A 25 -16.38 22.01 14.10
C ASP A 25 -15.42 21.63 15.24
N ALA A 26 -14.47 20.76 14.92
CA ALA A 26 -13.39 20.36 15.81
C ALA A 26 -12.38 21.50 16.02
N ARG A 27 -12.43 22.59 15.23
CA ARG A 27 -11.46 23.71 15.32
C ARG A 27 -11.50 24.41 16.69
N ARG A 28 -12.57 24.23 17.46
CA ARG A 28 -12.68 24.72 18.85
C ARG A 28 -11.95 23.84 19.88
N LEU A 29 -11.63 22.59 19.53
CA LEU A 29 -11.01 21.59 20.42
C LEU A 29 -9.62 21.16 19.94
N PHE A 30 -9.44 21.07 18.62
CA PHE A 30 -8.24 20.62 17.95
C PHE A 30 -8.01 21.47 16.69
N THR A 31 -6.80 22.03 16.55
CA THR A 31 -6.41 22.80 15.37
C THR A 31 -5.12 22.23 14.81
N THR A 32 -5.12 21.90 13.52
CA THR A 32 -3.90 21.51 12.80
C THR A 32 -3.98 21.94 11.35
N ASN A 33 -2.84 22.31 10.77
CA ASN A 33 -2.69 22.53 9.33
C ASN A 33 -2.15 21.29 8.62
N GLU A 34 -1.81 20.24 9.38
CA GLU A 34 -1.33 18.97 8.84
C GLU A 34 -2.47 18.21 8.16
N VAL A 35 -2.15 17.56 7.04
CA VAL A 35 -3.07 16.71 6.29
C VAL A 35 -2.58 15.28 6.30
N VAL A 36 -3.52 14.33 6.32
CA VAL A 36 -3.19 12.91 6.15
C VAL A 36 -3.21 12.59 4.66
N PRO A 37 -2.12 12.06 4.07
CA PRO A 37 -2.15 11.69 2.67
C PRO A 37 -3.24 10.67 2.38
N GLY A 38 -4.08 10.94 1.38
CA GLY A 38 -5.30 10.14 1.11
C GLY A 38 -5.02 8.66 0.90
N MET A 39 -3.83 8.36 0.37
CA MET A 39 -3.32 7.03 0.13
C MET A 39 -3.15 6.15 1.39
N PHE A 40 -3.19 6.70 2.60
CA PHE A 40 -3.11 5.95 3.87
C PHE A 40 -4.48 5.81 4.56
N THR A 41 -5.56 6.24 3.92
CA THR A 41 -6.91 6.08 4.46
C THR A 41 -7.42 4.66 4.26
N ARG A 42 -8.45 4.26 5.04
CA ARG A 42 -9.14 2.99 4.82
C ARG A 42 -9.78 2.91 3.43
N GLN A 43 -10.31 4.02 2.94
CA GLN A 43 -10.85 4.11 1.58
C GLN A 43 -9.78 3.81 0.52
N ALA A 44 -8.56 4.31 0.68
CA ALA A 44 -7.47 4.00 -0.24
C ALA A 44 -7.00 2.54 -0.14
N TRP A 45 -6.99 1.99 1.08
CA TRP A 45 -6.69 0.58 1.30
C TRP A 45 -7.63 -0.34 0.53
N GLU A 46 -8.93 -0.18 0.77
CA GLU A 46 -9.99 -0.98 0.15
C GLU A 46 -10.17 -0.66 -1.34
N GLY A 47 -9.96 0.59 -1.73
CA GLY A 47 -10.18 1.07 -3.09
C GLY A 47 -9.03 0.84 -4.08
N GLY A 48 -7.85 0.39 -3.65
CA GLY A 48 -6.79 0.07 -4.61
C GLY A 48 -5.45 -0.39 -4.07
N ILE A 49 -5.06 -0.02 -2.85
CA ILE A 49 -3.74 -0.41 -2.32
C ILE A 49 -3.68 -1.93 -2.10
N GLN A 50 -4.72 -2.55 -1.55
CA GLN A 50 -4.74 -4.00 -1.33
C GLN A 50 -4.54 -4.76 -2.64
N GLN A 51 -5.26 -4.38 -3.69
CA GLN A 51 -5.16 -5.00 -5.01
C GLN A 51 -3.78 -4.76 -5.64
N ALA A 52 -3.18 -3.58 -5.44
CA ALA A 52 -1.86 -3.27 -5.95
C ALA A 52 -0.76 -4.11 -5.27
N ILE A 53 -0.89 -4.38 -3.96
CA ILE A 53 -0.02 -5.29 -3.22
C ILE A 53 -0.19 -6.73 -3.74
N ASP A 54 -1.43 -7.17 -3.95
CA ASP A 54 -1.72 -8.51 -4.47
C ASP A 54 -1.11 -8.72 -5.86
N LYS A 55 -1.26 -7.73 -6.75
CA LYS A 55 -0.64 -7.76 -8.07
C LYS A 55 0.89 -7.80 -7.98
N ALA A 56 1.50 -7.01 -7.10
CA ALA A 56 2.94 -7.02 -6.91
C ALA A 56 3.48 -8.37 -6.40
N ALA A 57 2.74 -9.03 -5.51
CA ALA A 57 3.06 -10.37 -5.03
C ALA A 57 2.92 -11.42 -6.14
N SER A 58 1.84 -11.38 -6.93
CA SER A 58 1.61 -12.30 -8.05
C SER A 58 2.63 -12.13 -9.18
N SER A 59 2.95 -10.90 -9.58
CA SER A 59 4.00 -10.68 -10.59
C SER A 59 5.36 -11.20 -10.14
N ARG A 60 5.66 -11.13 -8.84
CA ARG A 60 6.90 -11.73 -8.30
C ARG A 60 6.86 -13.25 -8.31
N ARG A 61 5.69 -13.88 -8.09
CA ARG A 61 5.51 -15.34 -8.24
C ARG A 61 5.85 -15.79 -9.66
N GLU A 62 5.31 -15.10 -10.66
CA GLU A 62 5.56 -15.40 -12.09
C GLU A 62 7.05 -15.26 -12.41
N GLU A 63 7.71 -14.17 -11.99
CA GLU A 63 9.14 -14.00 -12.20
C GLU A 63 9.99 -15.12 -11.56
N ILE A 64 9.64 -15.53 -10.34
CA ILE A 64 10.32 -16.64 -9.66
C ILE A 64 10.12 -17.97 -10.40
N ASP A 65 8.90 -18.26 -10.86
CA ASP A 65 8.59 -19.48 -11.60
C ASP A 65 9.37 -19.58 -12.93
N TRP A 66 9.50 -18.45 -13.62
CA TRP A 66 10.31 -18.35 -14.84
C TRP A 66 11.81 -18.50 -14.57
N VAL A 67 12.32 -17.94 -13.46
CA VAL A 67 13.74 -18.04 -13.07
C VAL A 67 14.12 -19.44 -12.57
N LEU A 68 13.20 -20.15 -11.91
CA LEU A 68 13.40 -21.52 -11.44
C LEU A 68 13.54 -22.54 -12.59
N SER A 69 13.00 -22.21 -13.77
CA SER A 69 13.19 -22.99 -15.00
C SER A 69 14.66 -22.94 -15.49
N ASP A 70 15.39 -21.88 -15.17
CA ASP A 70 16.75 -21.61 -15.67
C ASP A 70 17.87 -21.84 -14.64
N SER A 71 17.61 -21.75 -13.33
CA SER A 71 18.69 -21.74 -12.33
C SER A 71 18.37 -22.45 -11.01
N ARG A 72 18.83 -23.70 -10.87
CA ARG A 72 19.04 -24.36 -9.57
C ARG A 72 20.23 -23.72 -8.86
N LYS A 73 20.07 -22.55 -8.25
CA LYS A 73 20.98 -22.09 -7.20
C LYS A 73 20.33 -21.05 -6.29
N THR A 74 19.99 -21.52 -5.09
CA THR A 74 20.05 -20.78 -3.82
C THR A 74 19.34 -19.43 -3.80
N MET A 75 18.03 -19.40 -3.58
CA MET A 75 17.36 -18.21 -3.07
C MET A 75 16.26 -18.61 -2.08
N SER A 76 16.41 -18.04 -0.89
CA SER A 76 15.87 -18.45 0.40
C SER A 76 14.36 -18.27 0.51
N THR A 77 13.77 -19.03 1.44
CA THR A 77 12.38 -18.99 1.92
C THR A 77 11.82 -17.60 2.28
N ASP A 78 12.66 -16.56 2.35
CA ASP A 78 12.28 -15.14 2.48
C ASP A 78 11.65 -14.51 1.21
N LEU A 79 11.64 -15.23 0.09
CA LEU A 79 11.20 -14.74 -1.21
C LEU A 79 9.84 -15.29 -1.67
N SER A 80 9.08 -15.99 -0.80
CA SER A 80 7.75 -16.45 -1.21
C SER A 80 6.81 -15.26 -1.50
N PRO A 81 5.95 -15.37 -2.51
CA PRO A 81 4.96 -14.34 -2.84
C PRO A 81 4.09 -13.94 -1.65
N GLU A 82 3.73 -14.91 -0.80
CA GLU A 82 2.91 -14.73 0.39
C GLU A 82 3.67 -13.96 1.49
N ALA A 83 4.96 -14.28 1.70
CA ALA A 83 5.81 -13.52 2.62
C ALA A 83 6.02 -12.09 2.13
N LEU A 84 6.17 -11.89 0.82
CA LEU A 84 6.26 -10.56 0.22
C LEU A 84 4.97 -9.77 0.42
N LYS A 85 3.81 -10.36 0.13
CA LYS A 85 2.50 -9.75 0.39
C LYS A 85 2.38 -9.33 1.86
N ALA A 86 2.62 -10.25 2.80
CA ALA A 86 2.53 -9.97 4.23
C ALA A 86 3.48 -8.84 4.67
N ARG A 87 4.70 -8.80 4.12
CA ARG A 87 5.66 -7.73 4.39
C ARG A 87 5.24 -6.39 3.82
N LEU A 88 4.69 -6.36 2.61
CA LEU A 88 4.19 -5.13 1.98
C LEU A 88 2.96 -4.58 2.73
N THR A 89 2.05 -5.47 3.14
CA THR A 89 0.90 -5.13 3.99
C THR A 89 1.32 -4.61 5.35
N ARG A 90 2.33 -5.22 6.00
CA ARG A 90 2.83 -4.75 7.31
C ARG A 90 3.56 -3.41 7.24
N ARG A 91 4.19 -3.12 6.08
CA ARG A 91 4.94 -1.88 5.88
C ARG A 91 4.02 -0.70 5.52
N TYR A 92 2.87 -0.97 4.93
CA TYR A 92 1.80 -0.01 4.72
C TYR A 92 1.10 0.29 6.05
#